data_AF-A0A2W6NZM5-F1
#
_entry.id   AF-A0A2W6NZM5-F1
#
_cell.length_a   1.000
_cell.length_b   1.000
_cell.length_c   1.000
_cell.angle_alpha   90.00
_cell.angle_beta   90.00
_cell.angle_gamma   90.00
#
_symmetry.space_group_name_H-M   'P 1'
#
loop_
_entity.id
_entity.type
_entity.pdbx_description
1 polymer ?
#
loop_
_entity_poly.entity_id
_entity_poly.type
_entity_poly.pdbx_seq_one_letter_code
_entity_poly.pdbx_strand_id
1 'polypeptide(L)'
;NVWPLKFYLPIVSVVVVLLLAGLMGGSMLLWAVLAGAVVLALLCGVLGWMLLNVLRRMTLKSLPLRLAVSRLLRQPWSTLSQLSAFSLSFMLLALLLVLRGDLLDRWQQQLPPESPNYFLINIATEQVAPLKAFLAEHQIVPESFYPVVRARLTAINDKPTEGNEDEALNR
;
A
#
# COMPACT_ATOMS: atom_id res chain seq x y z
N ASN A 1 -21.96 21.46 -26.67
CA ASN A 1 -20.61 21.75 -27.23
C ASN A 1 -19.54 21.36 -26.19
N VAL A 2 -19.28 20.06 -25.99
CA VAL A 2 -18.40 19.51 -24.91
C VAL A 2 -16.91 19.54 -25.29
N TRP A 3 -16.46 20.66 -25.86
CA TRP A 3 -15.19 20.78 -26.56
C TRP A 3 -13.92 21.10 -25.74
N PRO A 4 -13.91 21.32 -24.40
CA PRO A 4 -12.65 21.47 -23.67
C PRO A 4 -12.09 20.16 -23.10
N LEU A 5 -12.89 19.08 -23.03
CA LEU A 5 -12.49 17.84 -22.34
C LEU A 5 -11.32 17.12 -23.03
N LYS A 6 -11.24 17.22 -24.36
CA LYS A 6 -10.16 16.62 -25.16
C LYS A 6 -8.79 17.25 -24.88
N PHE A 7 -8.75 18.50 -24.44
CA PHE A 7 -7.52 19.21 -24.11
C PHE A 7 -7.19 19.12 -22.62
N TYR A 8 -8.20 19.11 -21.75
CA TYR A 8 -7.99 18.98 -20.31
C TYR A 8 -7.39 17.64 -19.91
N LEU A 9 -7.85 16.54 -20.52
CA LEU A 9 -7.38 15.20 -20.21
C LEU A 9 -5.86 15.00 -20.46
N PRO A 10 -5.31 15.34 -21.65
CA PRO A 10 -3.87 15.23 -21.88
C PRO A 10 -3.05 16.20 -21.04
N ILE A 11 -3.56 17.42 -20.79
CA ILE A 11 -2.87 18.39 -19.92
C ILE A 11 -2.75 17.85 -18.49
N VAL A 12 -3.85 17.34 -17.93
CA VAL A 12 -3.85 16.76 -16.57
C VAL A 12 -2.93 15.55 -16.50
N SER A 13 -2.94 14.67 -17.51
CA SER A 13 -2.00 13.54 -17.56
C SER A 13 -0.54 14.00 -17.57
N VAL A 14 -0.18 15.00 -18.38
CA VAL A 14 1.18 15.54 -18.43
C VAL A 14 1.60 16.16 -17.09
N VAL A 15 0.71 16.92 -16.45
CA VAL A 15 0.96 17.53 -15.14
C VAL A 15 1.17 16.47 -14.07
N VAL A 16 0.33 15.43 -14.02
CA VAL A 16 0.47 14.33 -13.05
C VAL A 16 1.78 13.58 -13.26
N VAL A 17 2.16 13.32 -14.52
CA VAL A 17 3.42 12.65 -14.86
C VAL A 17 4.63 13.47 -14.43
N LEU A 18 4.64 14.78 -14.70
CA LEU A 18 5.72 15.67 -14.29
C LEU A 18 5.82 15.82 -12.77
N LEU A 19 4.68 15.89 -12.08
CA LEU A 19 4.63 15.97 -10.62
C LEU A 19 5.18 14.70 -9.97
N LEU A 20 4.80 13.53 -10.47
CA LEU A 20 5.32 12.24 -10.01
C LEU A 20 6.82 12.08 -10.31
N ALA A 21 7.27 12.53 -11.48
CA ALA A 21 8.69 12.51 -11.84
C ALA A 21 9.53 13.44 -10.94
N GLY A 22 8.99 14.60 -10.56
CA GLY A 22 9.65 15.55 -9.66
C GLY A 22 9.68 15.10 -8.20
N LEU A 23 8.59 14.52 -7.68
CA LEU A 23 8.50 14.08 -6.28
C LEU A 23 9.37 12.86 -5.95
N MET A 24 9.66 11.99 -6.91
CA MET A 24 10.43 10.75 -6.68
C MET A 24 11.87 10.76 -7.23
N GLY A 25 12.41 11.94 -7.56
CA GLY A 25 13.87 12.13 -7.68
C GLY A 25 14.56 11.40 -8.84
N GLY A 26 13.88 11.15 -9.97
CA GLY A 26 14.54 10.69 -11.20
C GLY A 26 15.10 9.25 -11.18
N SER A 27 14.55 8.36 -10.36
CA SER A 27 14.96 6.94 -10.37
C SER A 27 14.61 6.26 -11.71
N MET A 28 15.51 5.42 -12.23
CA MET A 28 15.31 4.69 -13.51
C MET A 28 14.06 3.79 -13.50
N LEU A 29 13.63 3.36 -12.31
CA LEU A 29 12.38 2.62 -12.09
C LEU A 29 11.13 3.43 -12.51
N LEU A 30 11.11 4.75 -12.31
CA LEU A 30 9.98 5.58 -12.75
C LEU A 30 9.85 5.59 -14.27
N TRP A 31 10.96 5.77 -14.99
CA TRP A 31 10.95 5.76 -16.45
C TRP A 31 10.49 4.40 -16.99
N ALA A 32 10.88 3.30 -16.34
CA ALA A 32 10.40 1.96 -16.69
C ALA A 32 8.90 1.79 -16.43
N VAL A 33 8.39 2.24 -15.28
CA VAL A 33 6.95 2.19 -14.94
C VAL A 33 6.14 3.10 -15.87
N LEU A 34 6.65 4.29 -16.19
CA LEU A 34 6.01 5.25 -17.10
C LEU A 34 5.94 4.69 -18.51
N ALA A 35 7.05 4.14 -19.02
CA ALA A 35 7.10 3.47 -20.31
C ALA A 35 6.13 2.28 -20.35
N GLY A 36 6.11 1.46 -19.29
CA GLY A 36 5.16 0.35 -19.14
C GLY A 36 3.70 0.82 -19.18
N ALA A 37 3.37 1.89 -18.46
CA ALA A 37 2.03 2.47 -18.44
C ALA A 37 1.61 3.00 -19.82
N VAL A 38 2.51 3.68 -20.54
CA VAL A 38 2.26 4.16 -21.91
C VAL A 38 2.02 2.99 -22.87
N VAL A 39 2.88 1.97 -22.83
CA VAL A 39 2.73 0.77 -23.68
C VAL A 39 1.41 0.06 -23.39
N LEU A 40 1.06 -0.11 -22.11
CA LEU A 40 -0.19 -0.74 -21.70
C LEU A 40 -1.41 0.07 -22.16
N ALA A 41 -1.37 1.40 -22.00
CA ALA A 41 -2.43 2.28 -22.47
C ALA A 41 -2.61 2.19 -24.00
N LEU A 42 -1.50 2.13 -24.76
CA LEU A 42 -1.51 1.96 -26.21
C LEU A 42 -2.12 0.60 -26.60
N LEU A 43 -1.72 -0.48 -25.92
CA LEU A 43 -2.27 -1.82 -26.11
C LEU A 43 -3.77 -1.87 -25.83
N CYS A 44 -4.23 -1.33 -24.70
CA CYS A 44 -5.65 -1.23 -24.36
C CYS A 44 -6.42 -0.38 -25.36
N GLY A 45 -5.82 0.72 -25.85
CA GLY A 45 -6.41 1.57 -26.88
C GLY A 45 -6.59 0.83 -28.21
N VAL A 46 -5.56 0.09 -28.65
CA VAL A 46 -5.61 -0.72 -29.87
C VAL A 46 -6.63 -1.86 -29.73
N LEU A 47 -6.62 -2.58 -28.60
CA LEU A 47 -7.60 -3.64 -28.32
C LEU A 47 -9.02 -3.11 -28.26
N GLY A 48 -9.24 -1.98 -27.58
CA GLY A 48 -10.53 -1.30 -27.52
C GLY A 48 -10.99 -0.84 -28.89
N TRP A 49 -10.10 -0.29 -29.71
CA TRP A 49 -10.41 0.10 -31.08
C TRP A 49 -10.72 -1.10 -31.98
N MET A 50 -9.95 -2.19 -31.86
CA MET A 50 -10.20 -3.45 -32.57
C MET A 50 -11.56 -4.05 -32.17
N LEU A 51 -11.87 -4.09 -30.87
CA LEU A 51 -13.14 -4.57 -30.35
C LEU A 51 -14.31 -3.72 -30.85
N LEU A 52 -14.17 -2.39 -30.85
CA LEU A 52 -15.16 -1.49 -31.42
C LEU A 52 -15.33 -1.71 -32.92
N ASN A 53 -14.25 -1.94 -33.67
CA ASN A 53 -14.32 -2.19 -35.11
C ASN A 53 -14.98 -3.55 -35.42
N VAL A 54 -14.70 -4.59 -34.62
CA VAL A 54 -15.35 -5.90 -34.70
C VAL A 54 -16.83 -5.77 -34.36
N LEU A 55 -17.17 -5.06 -33.28
CA LEU A 55 -18.55 -4.83 -32.86
C LEU A 55 -19.32 -3.96 -33.87
N ARG A 56 -18.64 -3.04 -34.56
CA ARG A 56 -19.21 -2.21 -35.64
C ARG A 56 -19.40 -3.00 -36.93
N ARG A 57 -18.54 -3.98 -37.22
CA ARG A 57 -18.69 -4.93 -38.32
C ARG A 57 -19.72 -6.02 -38.02
N MET A 58 -19.94 -6.36 -36.75
CA MET A 58 -21.08 -7.15 -36.32
C MET A 58 -22.35 -6.29 -36.35
N THR A 59 -23.02 -6.23 -37.50
CA THR A 59 -24.40 -5.72 -37.56
C THR A 59 -25.30 -6.67 -36.77
N LEU A 60 -25.48 -6.38 -35.47
CA LEU A 60 -26.43 -7.04 -34.60
C LEU A 60 -27.84 -6.77 -35.15
N LYS A 61 -28.35 -7.71 -35.95
CA LYS A 61 -29.70 -7.71 -36.53
C LYS A 61 -30.81 -7.85 -35.48
N SER A 62 -30.50 -8.00 -34.18
CA SER A 62 -31.50 -8.21 -33.13
C SER A 62 -31.96 -6.89 -32.49
N LEU A 63 -33.22 -6.55 -32.77
CA LEU A 63 -34.00 -5.43 -32.18
C LEU A 63 -33.83 -5.20 -30.65
N PRO A 64 -33.67 -6.23 -29.78
CA PRO A 64 -33.53 -6.02 -28.34
C PRO A 64 -32.21 -5.35 -27.93
N LEU A 65 -31.11 -5.68 -28.60
CA LEU A 65 -29.79 -5.08 -28.32
C LEU A 65 -29.74 -3.61 -28.75
N ARG A 66 -30.36 -3.27 -29.88
CA ARG A 66 -30.48 -1.89 -30.34
C ARG A 66 -31.35 -1.05 -29.39
N LEU A 67 -32.41 -1.63 -28.83
CA LEU A 67 -33.25 -0.98 -27.83
C LEU A 67 -32.57 -0.83 -26.47
N ALA A 68 -31.80 -1.83 -26.02
CA ALA A 68 -31.01 -1.74 -24.78
C ALA A 68 -29.95 -0.63 -24.88
N VAL A 69 -29.23 -0.58 -26.01
CA VAL A 69 -28.25 0.49 -26.31
C VAL A 69 -28.95 1.85 -26.44
N SER A 70 -30.13 1.91 -27.07
CA SER A 70 -30.94 3.14 -27.16
C SER A 70 -31.46 3.64 -25.81
N ARG A 71 -31.76 2.76 -24.85
CA ARG A 71 -32.16 3.17 -23.49
C ARG A 71 -30.96 3.65 -22.68
N LEU A 72 -29.81 2.99 -22.84
CA LEU A 72 -28.54 3.40 -22.23
C LEU A 72 -28.10 4.81 -22.71
N LEU A 73 -28.32 5.10 -24.01
CA LEU A 73 -28.05 6.40 -24.62
C LEU A 73 -29.06 7.50 -24.25
N ARG A 74 -30.21 7.16 -23.67
CA ARG A 74 -31.24 8.14 -23.25
C ARG A 74 -30.99 8.72 -21.85
N GLN A 75 -30.29 8.00 -20.98
CA GLN A 75 -29.87 8.51 -19.65
C GLN A 75 -28.39 8.18 -19.36
N PRO A 76 -27.46 8.68 -20.21
CA PRO A 76 -26.04 8.32 -20.11
C PRO A 76 -25.44 8.72 -18.76
N TRP A 77 -25.87 9.84 -18.18
CA TRP A 77 -25.31 10.34 -16.91
C TRP A 77 -25.62 9.45 -15.69
N SER A 78 -26.85 8.91 -15.59
CA SER A 78 -27.23 8.06 -14.46
C SER A 78 -26.52 6.71 -14.52
N THR A 79 -26.51 6.08 -15.70
CA THR A 79 -25.84 4.79 -15.86
C THR A 79 -24.32 4.90 -15.75
N LEU A 80 -23.72 6.00 -16.23
CA LEU A 80 -22.28 6.23 -16.07
C LEU A 80 -21.91 6.42 -14.59
N SER A 81 -22.73 7.14 -13.82
CA SER A 81 -22.53 7.31 -12.37
C SER A 81 -22.64 5.97 -11.64
N GLN A 82 -23.61 5.13 -11.99
CA GLN A 82 -23.82 3.83 -11.36
C GLN A 82 -22.69 2.84 -11.71
N LEU A 83 -22.27 2.81 -12.97
CA LEU A 83 -21.12 2.00 -13.40
C LEU A 83 -19.84 2.46 -12.70
N SER A 84 -19.63 3.78 -12.58
CA SER A 84 -18.48 4.35 -11.87
C SER A 84 -18.48 3.98 -10.39
N ALA A 85 -19.65 4.04 -9.74
CA ALA A 85 -19.80 3.60 -8.35
C ALA A 85 -19.48 2.11 -8.19
N PHE A 86 -19.93 1.26 -9.12
CA PHE A 86 -19.57 -0.16 -9.13
C PHE A 86 -18.07 -0.38 -9.33
N SER A 87 -17.47 0.27 -10.34
CA SER A 87 -16.04 0.19 -10.59
C SER A 87 -15.22 0.67 -9.40
N LEU A 88 -15.66 1.74 -8.71
CA LEU A 88 -15.01 2.24 -7.51
C LEU A 88 -15.09 1.24 -6.36
N SER A 89 -16.24 0.62 -6.14
CA SER A 89 -16.40 -0.44 -5.14
C SER A 89 -15.50 -1.65 -5.42
N PHE A 90 -15.42 -2.08 -6.69
CA PHE A 90 -14.50 -3.16 -7.08
C PHE A 90 -13.04 -2.74 -6.93
N MET A 91 -12.67 -1.50 -7.28
CA MET A 91 -11.32 -0.98 -7.11
C MET A 91 -10.94 -0.93 -5.63
N LEU A 92 -11.86 -0.49 -4.76
CA LEU A 92 -11.66 -0.47 -3.32
C LEU A 92 -11.46 -1.90 -2.78
N LEU A 93 -12.27 -2.85 -3.24
CA LEU A 93 -12.13 -4.26 -2.86
C LEU A 93 -10.78 -4.83 -3.31
N ALA A 94 -10.39 -4.59 -4.56
CA ALA A 94 -9.10 -5.02 -5.09
C ALA A 94 -7.92 -4.39 -4.31
N LEU A 95 -8.02 -3.09 -3.98
CA LEU A 95 -7.03 -2.39 -3.19
C LEU A 95 -6.89 -3.00 -1.79
N LEU A 96 -8.00 -3.34 -1.13
CA LEU A 96 -7.98 -4.03 0.16
C LEU A 96 -7.31 -5.41 0.08
N LEU A 97 -7.58 -6.18 -0.98
CA LEU A 97 -6.96 -7.49 -1.19
C LEU A 97 -5.45 -7.38 -1.40
N VAL A 98 -5.02 -6.42 -2.22
CA VAL A 98 -3.59 -6.16 -2.48
C VAL A 98 -2.88 -5.66 -1.22
N LEU A 99 -3.45 -4.68 -0.52
CA LEU A 99 -2.88 -4.13 0.72
C LEU A 99 -2.72 -5.20 1.79
N ARG A 100 -3.72 -6.07 1.97
CA ARG A 100 -3.63 -7.17 2.93
C ARG A 100 -2.47 -8.11 2.63
N GLY A 101 -2.24 -8.44 1.35
CA GLY A 101 -1.11 -9.29 0.95
C GLY A 101 0.22 -8.57 1.14
N ASP A 102 0.38 -7.41 0.50
CA ASP A 102 1.66 -6.70 0.44
C ASP A 102 2.11 -6.17 1.80
N LEU A 103 1.19 -5.70 2.66
CA LEU A 103 1.56 -5.26 4.01
C LEU A 103 1.96 -6.43 4.90
N LEU A 104 1.25 -7.55 4.83
CA LEU A 104 1.54 -8.71 5.68
C LEU A 104 2.84 -9.39 5.24
N ASP A 105 3.05 -9.55 3.93
CA ASP A 105 4.27 -10.13 3.36
C ASP A 105 5.48 -9.24 3.64
N ARG A 106 5.36 -7.91 3.48
CA ARG A 106 6.46 -7.00 3.81
C ARG A 106 6.74 -6.93 5.31
N TRP A 107 5.70 -6.94 6.15
CA TRP A 107 5.86 -6.98 7.59
C TRP A 107 6.56 -8.27 8.03
N GLN A 108 6.18 -9.41 7.45
CA GLN A 108 6.82 -10.68 7.71
C GLN A 108 8.27 -10.72 7.21
N GLN A 109 8.57 -10.11 6.06
CA GLN A 109 9.95 -10.02 5.54
C GLN A 109 10.84 -9.05 6.32
N GLN A 110 10.26 -8.06 7.01
CA GLN A 110 11.01 -7.16 7.89
C GLN A 110 11.45 -7.83 9.20
N LEU A 111 10.84 -8.96 9.58
CA LEU A 111 11.27 -9.76 10.71
C LEU A 111 12.38 -10.70 10.25
N PRO A 112 13.62 -10.57 10.76
CA PRO A 112 14.68 -11.53 10.49
C PRO A 112 14.20 -12.95 10.86
N PRO A 113 14.52 -13.99 10.09
CA PRO A 113 14.12 -15.37 10.42
C PRO A 113 14.64 -15.83 11.80
N GLU A 114 15.67 -15.17 12.31
CA GLU A 114 16.30 -15.42 13.62
C GLU A 114 15.74 -14.52 14.74
N SER A 115 14.61 -13.83 14.55
CA SER A 115 14.05 -12.95 15.59
C SER A 115 13.54 -13.78 16.79
N PRO A 116 13.93 -13.46 18.03
CA PRO A 116 13.41 -14.14 19.21
C PRO A 116 11.88 -14.03 19.29
N ASN A 117 11.19 -15.17 19.39
CA ASN A 117 9.72 -15.23 19.46
C ASN A 117 9.17 -15.31 20.90
N TYR A 118 10.05 -15.45 21.90
CA TYR A 118 9.67 -15.61 23.30
C TYR A 118 10.45 -14.61 24.16
N PHE A 119 9.71 -13.68 24.76
CA PHE A 119 10.27 -12.67 25.67
C PHE A 119 9.84 -12.99 27.10
N LEU A 120 10.82 -13.28 27.95
CA LEU A 120 10.60 -13.51 29.38
C LEU A 120 10.90 -12.20 30.13
N ILE A 121 9.89 -11.60 30.74
CA ILE A 121 10.00 -10.37 31.53
C ILE A 121 9.64 -10.62 32.99
N ASN A 122 10.14 -9.78 33.89
CA ASN A 122 9.82 -9.83 35.32
C ASN A 122 10.23 -11.14 36.02
N ILE A 123 11.37 -11.71 35.61
CA ILE A 123 11.95 -12.90 36.27
C ILE A 123 12.64 -12.44 37.56
N ALA A 124 12.27 -13.01 38.70
CA ALA A 124 12.96 -12.73 39.96
C ALA A 124 14.39 -13.29 39.93
N THR A 125 15.35 -12.63 40.60
CA THR A 125 16.77 -13.05 40.62
C THR A 125 16.97 -14.48 41.12
N GLU A 126 16.15 -14.94 42.06
CA GLU A 126 16.12 -16.31 42.58
C GLU A 126 15.57 -17.34 41.59
N GLN A 127 14.76 -16.92 40.63
CA GLN A 127 14.16 -17.77 39.60
C GLN A 127 15.05 -17.93 38.36
N VAL A 128 16.10 -17.12 38.20
CA VAL A 128 17.01 -17.18 37.05
C VAL A 128 17.75 -18.51 36.98
N ALA A 129 18.22 -19.05 38.12
CA ALA A 129 18.95 -20.31 38.17
C ALA A 129 18.09 -21.53 37.75
N PRO A 130 16.90 -21.77 38.33
CA PRO A 130 16.04 -22.87 37.90
C PRO A 130 15.53 -22.69 36.47
N LEU A 131 15.29 -21.45 36.01
CA LEU A 131 14.89 -21.18 34.64
C LEU A 131 16.00 -21.53 33.64
N LYS A 132 17.27 -21.17 33.90
CA LYS A 132 18.42 -21.56 33.05
C LYS A 132 18.56 -23.07 32.94
N ALA A 133 18.35 -23.81 34.03
CA ALA A 133 18.38 -25.27 34.02
C ALA A 133 17.27 -25.85 33.13
N PHE A 134 16.05 -25.34 33.24
CA PHE A 134 14.92 -25.73 32.40
C PHE A 134 15.17 -25.46 30.91
N LEU A 135 15.66 -24.27 30.55
CA LEU A 135 15.98 -23.96 29.15
C LEU A 135 17.09 -24.86 28.59
N ALA A 136 18.10 -25.17 29.40
CA ALA A 136 19.20 -26.07 29.00
C ALA A 136 18.71 -27.50 28.77
N GLU A 137 17.79 -28.01 29.59
CA GLU A 137 17.16 -29.32 29.43
C GLU A 137 16.37 -29.42 28.11
N HIS A 138 15.74 -28.32 27.70
CA HIS A 138 15.03 -28.21 26.43
C HIS A 138 15.88 -27.78 25.24
N GLN A 139 17.22 -27.70 25.39
CA GLN A 139 18.16 -27.27 24.34
C GLN A 139 17.86 -25.88 23.74
N ILE A 140 17.23 -25.00 24.53
CA ILE A 140 16.96 -23.61 24.12
C ILE A 140 18.18 -22.78 24.52
N VAL A 141 18.76 -22.03 23.58
CA VAL A 141 19.85 -21.08 23.86
C VAL A 141 19.23 -19.72 24.16
N PRO A 142 19.08 -19.30 25.43
CA PRO A 142 18.60 -17.97 25.73
C PRO A 142 19.64 -16.91 25.35
N GLU A 143 19.16 -15.76 24.90
CA GLU A 143 19.95 -14.53 24.90
C GLU A 143 20.35 -14.13 26.34
N SER A 144 21.28 -13.17 26.46
CA SER A 144 21.76 -12.72 27.78
C SER A 144 20.61 -12.23 28.67
N PHE A 145 20.59 -12.65 29.93
CA PHE A 145 19.61 -12.17 30.91
C PHE A 145 20.01 -10.77 31.40
N TYR A 146 19.17 -9.78 31.11
CA TYR A 146 19.37 -8.40 31.57
C TYR A 146 18.53 -8.12 32.81
N PRO A 147 19.12 -7.59 33.89
CA PRO A 147 18.36 -7.21 35.07
C PRO A 147 17.51 -5.96 34.78
N VAL A 148 16.25 -5.97 35.23
CA VAL A 148 15.41 -4.77 35.21
C VAL A 148 15.77 -3.93 36.43
N VAL A 149 16.54 -2.88 36.22
CA VAL A 149 16.91 -1.91 37.27
C VAL A 149 16.20 -0.59 37.03
N ARG A 150 15.65 -0.01 38.11
CA ARG A 150 15.13 1.36 38.08
C ARG A 150 16.31 2.30 38.26
N ALA A 151 16.58 3.13 37.26
CA ALA A 151 17.58 4.18 37.33
C ALA A 151 16.91 5.54 37.10
N ARG A 152 17.39 6.58 37.79
CA ARG A 152 17.02 7.97 37.52
C ARG A 152 18.19 8.63 36.80
N LEU A 153 17.93 9.21 35.63
CA LEU A 153 18.94 9.98 34.91
C LEU A 153 19.07 11.35 35.60
N THR A 154 20.22 11.59 36.25
CA THR A 154 20.49 12.81 37.03
C THR A 154 21.31 13.85 36.26
N ALA A 155 22.20 13.42 35.36
CA ALA A 155 23.01 14.29 34.54
C ALA A 155 23.43 13.64 33.21
N ILE A 156 23.63 14.44 32.18
CA ILE A 156 24.29 14.05 30.92
C ILE A 156 25.50 14.97 30.73
N ASN A 157 26.71 14.41 30.64
CA ASN A 157 27.96 15.19 30.50
C ASN A 157 28.08 16.31 31.56
N ASP A 158 27.88 15.96 32.84
CA ASP A 158 27.91 16.88 33.99
C ASP A 158 26.85 17.99 33.98
N LYS A 159 25.90 17.97 33.03
CA LYS A 159 24.76 18.90 33.02
C LYS A 159 23.56 18.27 33.71
N PRO A 160 23.01 18.90 34.78
CA PRO A 160 21.81 18.42 35.46
C PRO A 160 20.62 18.34 34.50
N THR A 161 19.80 17.31 34.65
CA THR A 161 18.57 17.10 33.86
C THR A 161 17.30 17.66 34.53
N GLU A 162 17.41 18.24 35.74
CA GLU A 162 16.28 18.85 36.46
C GLU A 162 15.79 20.12 35.72
N GLY A 163 14.52 20.11 35.28
CA GLY A 163 13.85 21.23 34.62
C GLY A 163 13.91 21.26 33.09
N ASN A 164 14.33 20.19 32.42
CA ASN A 164 14.35 20.09 30.95
C ASN A 164 13.07 19.46 30.40
N GLU A 165 12.66 19.80 29.17
CA GLU A 165 11.41 19.27 28.55
C GLU A 165 11.42 17.74 28.42
N ASP A 166 12.61 17.13 28.39
CA ASP A 166 12.83 15.68 28.33
C ASP A 166 12.58 14.95 29.68
N GLU A 167 12.31 15.68 30.77
CA GLU A 167 12.06 15.11 32.11
C GLU A 167 10.77 14.27 32.16
N ALA A 168 9.89 14.38 31.16
CA ALA A 168 8.72 13.51 31.00
C ALA A 168 9.07 12.02 30.80
N LEU A 169 10.29 11.72 30.34
CA LEU A 169 10.80 10.34 30.18
C LEU A 169 11.31 9.73 31.49
N ASN A 170 11.38 10.52 32.56
CA ASN A 170 11.98 10.15 33.86
C ASN A 170 10.91 9.79 34.92
N ARG A 171 9.63 9.61 34.52
CA ARG A 171 8.52 9.23 35.41
C ARG A 171 8.26 7.72 35.43
#